data_AF-A0A3S4QLX0-F1
#
_entry.id   AF-A0A3S4QLX0-F1
#
_cell.length_a   1.000
_cell.length_b   1.000
_cell.length_c   1.000
_cell.angle_alpha   90.00
_cell.angle_beta   90.00
_cell.angle_gamma   90.00
#
_symmetry.space_group_name_H-M   'P 1'
#
loop_
_entity.id
_entity.type
_entity.pdbx_description
1 polymer ?
#
loop_
_entity_poly.entity_id
_entity_poly.type
_entity_poly.pdbx_seq_one_letter_code
_entity_poly.pdbx_strand_id
1 'polypeptide(L)'
;MIRNIFKIIRCFPEQVFLFVFNSSIFAWLWQSGSDIADRIGVTAAWQEHVPAPIQNFFGQSSQAVQGFFNHSAVMWLIGSMMILWVIRFVKGIIKLGLFALIILLGVYLVMQNQEILSSFK
;
A
#
# COMPACT_ATOMS: atom_id res chain seq x y z
N MET A 1 -17.41 27.30 14.60
CA MET A 1 -16.85 26.18 13.79
C MET A 1 -15.85 26.67 12.75
N ILE A 2 -16.22 27.58 11.85
CA ILE A 2 -15.37 28.11 10.76
C ILE A 2 -14.06 28.73 11.26
N ARG A 3 -14.11 29.51 12.36
CA ARG A 3 -12.90 30.13 12.95
C ARG A 3 -11.87 29.11 13.43
N ASN A 4 -12.31 27.95 13.93
CA ASN A 4 -11.40 26.86 14.33
C ASN A 4 -10.80 26.15 13.12
N ILE A 5 -11.57 25.98 12.05
CA ILE A 5 -11.08 25.42 10.79
C ILE A 5 -9.98 26.32 10.22
N PHE A 6 -10.23 27.63 10.11
CA PHE A 6 -9.20 28.59 9.66
C PHE A 6 -7.98 28.61 10.58
N LYS A 7 -8.16 28.42 11.89
CA LYS A 7 -7.04 28.30 12.82
C LYS A 7 -6.19 27.05 12.53
N ILE A 8 -6.81 25.90 12.26
CA ILE A 8 -6.12 24.67 11.90
C ILE A 8 -5.37 24.84 10.57
N ILE A 9 -6.00 25.41 9.55
CA ILE A 9 -5.37 25.67 8.24
C ILE A 9 -4.13 26.55 8.41
N ARG A 10 -4.20 27.57 9.27
CA ARG A 10 -3.08 28.49 9.51
C ARG A 10 -1.97 27.88 10.36
N CYS A 11 -2.30 26.96 11.27
CA CYS A 11 -1.33 26.29 12.14
C CYS A 11 -0.62 25.12 11.43
N PHE A 12 -1.29 24.45 10.49
CA PHE A 12 -0.80 23.28 9.78
C PHE A 12 -1.04 23.36 8.26
N PRO A 13 -0.55 24.41 7.57
CA PRO A 13 -0.91 24.66 6.17
C PRO A 13 -0.46 23.54 5.24
N GLU A 14 0.73 22.98 5.45
CA GLU A 14 1.27 21.88 4.64
C GLU A 14 0.47 20.59 4.81
N GLN A 15 0.09 20.25 6.04
CA GLN A 15 -0.67 19.03 6.33
C GLN A 15 -2.08 19.11 5.75
N VAL A 16 -2.71 20.28 5.84
CA VAL A 16 -4.01 20.53 5.20
C VAL A 16 -3.88 20.49 3.68
N PHE A 17 -2.86 21.10 3.10
CA PHE A 17 -2.62 21.05 1.67
C PHE A 17 -2.42 19.61 1.18
N LEU A 18 -1.57 18.83 1.85
CA LEU A 18 -1.35 17.43 1.53
C LEU A 18 -2.64 16.62 1.68
N PHE A 19 -3.43 16.86 2.71
CA PHE A 19 -4.71 16.18 2.91
C PHE A 19 -5.70 16.49 1.78
N VAL A 20 -5.87 17.77 1.42
CA VAL A 20 -6.76 18.20 0.33
C VAL A 20 -6.26 17.67 -1.01
N PHE A 21 -4.96 17.80 -1.30
CA PHE A 21 -4.37 17.32 -2.54
C PHE A 21 -4.56 15.82 -2.71
N ASN A 22 -4.20 15.02 -1.69
CA ASN A 22 -4.39 13.56 -1.76
C ASN A 22 -5.88 13.20 -1.88
N SER A 23 -6.76 13.82 -1.09
CA SER A 23 -8.21 13.56 -1.15
C SER A 23 -8.79 13.90 -2.53
N SER A 24 -8.34 14.98 -3.17
CA SER A 24 -8.77 15.37 -4.51
C SER A 24 -8.28 14.40 -5.59
N ILE A 25 -7.03 13.92 -5.52
CA ILE A 25 -6.51 12.88 -6.42
C ILE A 25 -7.33 11.59 -6.27
N PHE A 26 -7.67 11.19 -5.05
CA PHE A 26 -8.53 10.02 -4.82
C PHE A 26 -9.95 10.22 -5.31
N ALA A 27 -10.55 11.40 -5.11
CA ALA A 27 -11.88 11.72 -5.64
C ALA A 27 -11.89 11.71 -7.18
N TRP A 28 -10.81 12.17 -7.81
CA TRP A 28 -10.64 12.10 -9.26
C TRP A 28 -10.45 10.67 -9.78
N LEU A 29 -9.60 9.87 -9.11
CA LEU A 29 -9.40 8.45 -9.45
C LEU A 29 -10.70 7.65 -9.30
N TRP A 30 -11.44 7.95 -8.25
CA TRP A 30 -12.75 7.41 -7.99
C TRP A 30 -13.71 7.71 -9.14
N GLN A 31 -13.92 9.00 -9.44
CA GLN A 31 -14.88 9.42 -10.45
C GLN A 31 -14.51 8.85 -11.81
N SER A 32 -13.23 8.91 -12.16
CA SER A 32 -12.72 8.33 -13.41
C SER A 32 -12.91 6.81 -13.45
N GLY A 33 -12.66 6.11 -12.34
CA GLY A 33 -12.86 4.66 -12.23
C GLY A 33 -14.32 4.26 -12.38
N SER A 34 -15.24 5.00 -11.76
CA SER A 34 -16.68 4.81 -11.91
C SER A 34 -17.16 5.09 -13.33
N ASP A 35 -16.73 6.20 -13.94
CA ASP A 35 -17.12 6.56 -15.30
C ASP A 35 -16.59 5.55 -16.33
N ILE A 36 -15.36 5.04 -16.14
CA ILE A 36 -14.78 3.98 -16.95
C ILE A 36 -15.57 2.68 -16.76
N ALA A 37 -15.91 2.35 -15.52
CA ALA A 37 -16.70 1.18 -15.19
C ALA A 37 -18.07 1.18 -15.87
N ASP A 38 -18.76 2.31 -15.82
CA ASP A 38 -20.09 2.50 -16.41
C ASP A 38 -20.05 2.47 -17.95
N ARG A 39 -18.99 2.99 -18.57
CA ARG A 39 -18.84 3.01 -20.04
C ARG A 39 -18.41 1.68 -20.64
N ILE A 40 -17.56 0.93 -19.95
CA ILE A 40 -16.99 -0.33 -20.45
C ILE A 40 -17.92 -1.51 -20.15
N GLY A 41 -18.89 -1.34 -19.25
CA GLY A 41 -19.70 -2.44 -18.76
C GLY A 41 -18.79 -3.43 -18.04
N VAL A 42 -18.27 -3.02 -16.87
CA VAL A 42 -17.22 -3.71 -16.07
C VAL A 42 -17.20 -5.22 -16.22
N THR A 43 -18.35 -5.89 -16.14
CA THR A 43 -18.46 -7.35 -16.25
C THR A 43 -17.87 -7.94 -17.52
N ALA A 44 -18.10 -7.32 -18.68
CA ALA A 44 -17.66 -7.83 -19.98
C ALA A 44 -16.14 -7.68 -20.15
N ALA A 45 -15.60 -6.47 -19.93
CA ALA A 45 -14.16 -6.25 -20.03
C ALA A 45 -13.36 -6.91 -18.89
N TRP A 46 -13.95 -7.07 -17.71
CA TRP A 46 -13.34 -7.79 -16.60
C TRP A 46 -13.09 -9.26 -16.95
N GLN A 47 -14.05 -9.92 -17.61
CA GLN A 47 -13.86 -11.31 -18.03
C GLN A 47 -12.89 -11.46 -19.21
N GLU A 48 -12.88 -10.49 -20.13
CA GLU A 48 -12.13 -10.60 -21.39
C GLU A 48 -10.68 -10.09 -21.29
N HIS A 49 -10.40 -9.07 -20.47
CA HIS A 49 -9.11 -8.38 -20.46
C HIS A 49 -8.31 -8.52 -19.15
N VAL A 50 -8.93 -8.97 -18.06
CA VAL A 50 -8.24 -9.12 -16.76
C VAL A 50 -7.68 -10.54 -16.64
N PRO A 51 -6.39 -10.74 -16.30
CA PRO A 51 -5.81 -12.07 -16.12
C PRO A 51 -6.54 -12.89 -15.05
N ALA A 52 -6.73 -14.19 -15.30
CA ALA A 52 -7.40 -15.12 -14.41
C ALA A 52 -6.94 -15.09 -12.92
N PRO A 53 -5.64 -14.87 -12.60
CA PRO A 53 -5.21 -14.74 -11.20
C PRO A 53 -5.84 -13.55 -10.48
N ILE A 54 -6.03 -12.43 -11.17
CA ILE A 54 -6.64 -11.22 -10.63
C ILE A 54 -8.16 -11.41 -10.51
N GLN A 55 -8.79 -12.05 -11.50
CA GLN A 55 -10.21 -12.43 -11.41
C GLN A 55 -10.48 -13.35 -10.22
N ASN A 56 -9.60 -14.31 -9.95
CA ASN A 56 -9.74 -15.22 -8.80
C ASN A 56 -9.52 -14.52 -7.45
N PHE A 57 -8.72 -13.44 -7.42
CA PHE A 57 -8.46 -12.67 -6.20
C PHE A 57 -9.65 -11.81 -5.78
N PHE A 58 -10.32 -11.16 -6.73
CA PHE A 58 -11.51 -10.33 -6.47
C PHE A 58 -12.84 -11.10 -6.58
N GLY A 59 -12.79 -12.37 -6.98
CA GLY A 59 -13.96 -13.21 -7.27
C GLY A 59 -14.56 -12.93 -8.65
N GLN A 60 -15.36 -13.87 -9.16
CA GLN A 60 -16.12 -13.76 -10.43
C GLN A 60 -17.14 -12.60 -10.45
N SER A 61 -17.33 -11.89 -9.32
CA SER A 61 -18.31 -10.83 -9.19
C SER A 61 -17.75 -9.49 -9.64
N SER A 62 -18.09 -9.08 -10.87
CA SER A 62 -18.00 -7.67 -11.30
C SER A 62 -18.70 -6.71 -10.33
N GLN A 63 -19.68 -7.20 -9.56
CA GLN A 63 -20.31 -6.51 -8.45
C GLN A 63 -19.37 -6.15 -7.29
N ALA A 64 -18.37 -6.97 -6.97
CA ALA A 64 -17.39 -6.63 -5.93
C ALA A 64 -16.48 -5.49 -6.41
N VAL A 65 -16.13 -5.49 -7.69
CA VAL A 65 -15.35 -4.42 -8.33
C VAL A 65 -16.18 -3.14 -8.42
N GLN A 66 -17.44 -3.22 -8.88
CA GLN A 66 -18.35 -2.08 -8.86
C GLN A 66 -18.66 -1.57 -7.45
N GLY A 67 -18.73 -2.47 -6.45
CA GLY A 67 -18.88 -2.11 -5.04
C GLY A 67 -17.65 -1.39 -4.49
N PHE A 68 -16.46 -1.82 -4.89
CA PHE A 68 -15.19 -1.16 -4.58
C PHE A 68 -15.13 0.26 -5.15
N PHE A 69 -15.57 0.42 -6.40
CA PHE A 69 -15.80 1.72 -7.05
C PHE A 69 -17.17 2.37 -6.69
N ASN A 70 -17.88 1.89 -5.65
CA ASN A 70 -19.06 2.54 -5.03
C ASN A 70 -18.89 2.89 -3.54
N HIS A 71 -17.69 2.68 -2.95
CA HIS A 71 -17.26 3.35 -1.71
C HIS A 71 -16.68 4.78 -1.84
N SER A 72 -17.14 5.71 -0.98
CA SER A 72 -16.67 7.12 -0.85
C SER A 72 -15.15 7.33 -0.99
N ALA A 73 -14.73 8.50 -1.53
CA ALA A 73 -13.33 8.92 -1.63
C ALA A 73 -12.52 8.78 -0.31
N VAL A 74 -13.18 8.87 0.84
CA VAL A 74 -12.57 8.64 2.16
C VAL A 74 -12.11 7.18 2.33
N MET A 75 -12.88 6.21 1.82
CA MET A 75 -12.55 4.79 1.86
C MET A 75 -11.32 4.49 1.00
N TRP A 76 -11.19 5.15 -0.15
CA TRP A 76 -10.00 5.06 -1.01
C TRP A 76 -8.75 5.66 -0.36
N LEU A 77 -8.91 6.77 0.36
CA LEU A 77 -7.82 7.36 1.14
C LEU A 77 -7.36 6.41 2.25
N ILE A 78 -8.30 5.80 2.99
CA ILE A 78 -7.97 4.78 4.01
C ILE A 78 -7.31 3.56 3.36
N GLY A 79 -7.85 3.06 2.25
CA GLY A 79 -7.31 1.91 1.52
C GLY A 79 -5.87 2.15 1.04
N SER A 80 -5.58 3.33 0.50
CA SER A 80 -4.23 3.69 0.07
C SER A 80 -3.25 3.81 1.23
N MET A 81 -3.69 4.37 2.38
CA MET A 81 -2.88 4.39 3.60
C MET A 81 -2.55 2.99 4.11
N MET A 82 -3.52 2.07 4.06
CA MET A 82 -3.31 0.66 4.42
C MET A 82 -2.29 0.00 3.51
N ILE A 83 -2.39 0.20 2.18
CA ILE A 83 -1.41 -0.32 1.21
C ILE A 83 0.00 0.21 1.49
N LEU A 84 0.15 1.52 1.72
CA LEU A 84 1.44 2.12 2.08
C LEU A 84 2.02 1.54 3.37
N TRP A 85 1.15 1.28 4.35
CA TRP A 85 1.56 0.67 5.61
C TRP A 85 2.09 -0.76 5.40
N VAL A 86 1.40 -1.57 4.58
CA VAL A 86 1.86 -2.91 4.19
C VAL A 86 3.21 -2.85 3.47
N ILE A 87 3.37 -1.95 2.49
CA ILE A 87 4.64 -1.80 1.76
C ILE A 87 5.79 -1.45 2.71
N ARG A 88 5.56 -0.51 3.64
CA ARG A 88 6.55 -0.13 4.65
C ARG A 88 6.88 -1.29 5.59
N PHE A 89 5.87 -2.05 6.01
CA PHE A 89 6.04 -3.22 6.85
C PHE A 89 6.91 -4.28 6.16
N VAL A 90 6.61 -4.65 4.92
CA VAL A 90 7.40 -5.62 4.13
C VAL A 90 8.84 -5.14 3.98
N LYS A 91 9.06 -3.85 3.70
CA LYS A 91 10.40 -3.27 3.63
C LYS A 91 11.16 -3.41 4.95
N GLY A 92 10.48 -3.29 6.08
CA GLY A 92 11.05 -3.54 7.42
C GLY A 92 11.45 -4.99 7.61
N ILE A 93 10.57 -5.93 7.26
CA ILE A 93 10.82 -7.38 7.35
C ILE A 93 12.03 -7.80 6.50
N ILE A 94 12.15 -7.31 5.27
CA ILE A 94 13.31 -7.59 4.40
C ILE A 94 14.62 -7.15 5.06
N LYS A 95 14.65 -5.95 5.65
CA LYS A 95 15.83 -5.45 6.37
C LYS A 95 16.18 -6.30 7.58
N LEU A 96 15.18 -6.70 8.37
CA LEU A 96 15.39 -7.55 9.54
C LEU A 96 15.90 -8.94 9.14
N GLY A 97 15.34 -9.52 8.07
CA GLY A 97 15.79 -10.80 7.53
C GLY A 97 17.25 -10.75 7.06
N LEU A 98 17.63 -9.70 6.32
CA LEU A 98 19.03 -9.47 5.92
C LEU A 98 19.96 -9.33 7.12
N PHE A 99 19.55 -8.59 8.14
CA PHE A 99 20.35 -8.41 9.36
C PHE A 99 20.57 -9.73 10.11
N ALA A 100 19.50 -10.52 10.29
CA ALA A 100 19.59 -11.84 10.92
C ALA A 100 20.49 -12.79 10.12
N LEU A 101 20.39 -12.77 8.78
CA LEU A 101 21.24 -13.57 7.89
C LEU A 101 22.73 -13.24 8.08
N ILE A 102 23.08 -11.96 8.14
CA ILE A 102 24.47 -11.52 8.37
C ILE A 102 24.98 -12.01 9.73
N ILE A 103 24.18 -11.89 10.79
CA ILE A 103 24.56 -12.38 12.12
C ILE A 103 24.79 -13.89 12.10
N LEU A 104 23.85 -14.66 11.52
CA LEU A 104 23.96 -16.11 11.44
C LEU A 104 25.20 -16.55 10.64
N LEU A 105 25.48 -15.89 9.52
CA LEU A 105 26.71 -16.11 8.75
C LEU A 105 27.96 -15.82 9.58
N GLY A 106 27.98 -14.72 10.33
CA GLY A 106 29.08 -14.37 11.22
C GLY A 106 29.32 -15.43 12.29
N VAL A 107 28.26 -15.87 12.98
CA VAL A 107 28.33 -16.93 13.99
C VAL A 107 28.81 -18.25 13.37
N TYR A 108 28.26 -18.63 12.23
CA TYR A 108 28.63 -19.85 11.52
C TYR A 108 30.12 -19.85 11.15
N LEU A 109 30.63 -18.75 10.58
CA LEU A 109 32.04 -18.63 10.22
C LEU A 109 32.96 -18.69 11.44
N VAL A 110 32.57 -18.09 12.56
CA VAL A 110 33.33 -18.16 13.83
C VAL A 110 33.37 -19.58 14.37
N MET A 111 32.24 -20.30 14.35
CA MET A 111 32.19 -21.71 14.78
C MET A 111 33.02 -22.62 13.87
N GLN A 112 33.03 -22.35 12.56
CA GLN A 112 33.80 -23.13 11.59
C GLN A 112 35.31 -22.90 11.72
N ASN A 113 35.75 -21.69 12.06
CA ASN A 113 37.16 -21.28 12.07
C ASN A 113 37.72 -21.09 13.48
N GLN A 114 37.26 -21.87 14.47
CA GLN A 114 37.76 -21.76 15.84
C GLN A 114 39.26 -22.02 15.97
N GLU A 115 39.84 -22.85 15.10
CA GLU A 115 41.29 -23.10 15.07
C GLU A 115 42.10 -21.83 14.80
N ILE A 116 41.64 -20.97 13.89
CA ILE A 116 42.28 -19.68 13.57
C ILE A 116 42.25 -18.76 14.79
N LEU A 117 41.12 -18.72 15.51
CA LEU A 117 40.97 -17.91 16.73
C LEU A 117 41.83 -18.43 17.89
N SER A 118 42.05 -19.75 17.96
CA SER A 118 42.91 -20.35 18.97
C SER A 118 44.41 -20.12 18.72
N SER A 119 44.82 -19.88 17.47
CA SER A 119 46.22 -19.62 17.12
C SER A 119 46.68 -18.17 17.38
N PHE A 120 45.74 -17.25 17.66
CA PHE A 120 46.04 -15.87 18.08
C PHE A 120 46.22 -15.72 19.59
N LYS A 121 46.12 -16.83 20.34
CA LYS A 121 46.26 -16.89 21.79
C LYS A 121 47.67 -17.34 22.17
#